data_AF-K1RLI3-F1
#
_entry.id   AF-K1RLI3-F1
#
_cell.length_a   1.000
_cell.length_b   1.000
_cell.length_c   1.000
_cell.angle_alpha   90.00
_cell.angle_beta   90.00
_cell.angle_gamma   90.00
#
_symmetry.space_group_name_H-M   'P 1'
#
loop_
_entity.id
_entity.type
_entity.pdbx_description
1 polymer ?
#
loop_
_entity_poly.entity_id
_entity_poly.type
_entity_poly.pdbx_seq_one_letter_code
_entity_poly.pdbx_strand_id
1 'polypeptide(L)'
;MPYEKAAKALMGASGYVAYVAKHGYHFTKQLAIKASEQMKNVDGTSHRWTVDEIRLATNNEIISKGTTLGDILYLANMAYADFYPKVIKTESDCVQYAIAVASDPDGYEGMAFCRWTADIIGKGVTIDWEKLE
;
A
#
# COMPACT_ATOMS: atom_id res chain seq x y z
N MET A 1 20.65 11.99 -9.91
CA MET A 1 20.39 12.18 -8.46
C MET A 1 20.26 10.82 -7.75
N PRO A 2 20.44 10.68 -6.42
CA PRO A 2 20.37 9.37 -5.75
C PRO A 2 19.08 8.59 -6.05
N TYR A 3 17.93 9.28 -6.06
CA TYR A 3 16.62 8.68 -6.38
C TYR A 3 16.52 8.20 -7.83
N GLU A 4 17.20 8.84 -8.77
CA GLU A 4 17.15 8.46 -10.19
C GLU A 4 17.79 7.09 -10.42
N LYS A 5 18.90 6.79 -9.73
CA LYS A 5 19.55 5.49 -9.79
C LYS A 5 18.68 4.40 -9.19
N ALA A 6 18.08 4.67 -8.02
CA ALA A 6 17.18 3.72 -7.36
C ALA A 6 15.89 3.49 -8.16
N ALA A 7 15.32 4.53 -8.76
CA ALA A 7 14.17 4.45 -9.64
C ALA A 7 14.46 3.57 -10.87
N LYS A 8 15.60 3.81 -11.54
CA LYS A 8 16.05 2.97 -12.67
C LYS A 8 16.27 1.51 -12.25
N ALA A 9 16.83 1.29 -11.06
CA ALA A 9 17.04 -0.07 -10.54
C ALA A 9 15.72 -0.80 -10.26
N LEU A 10 14.73 -0.13 -9.64
CA LEU A 10 13.42 -0.72 -9.35
C LEU A 10 12.65 -1.01 -10.64
N MET A 11 12.50 0.00 -11.51
CA MET A 11 11.71 -0.12 -12.73
C MET A 11 12.36 -1.03 -13.78
N GLY A 12 13.69 -1.19 -13.73
CA GLY A 12 14.43 -2.11 -14.59
C GLY A 12 14.52 -3.54 -14.04
N ALA A 13 14.06 -3.81 -12.81
CA ALA A 13 14.08 -5.15 -12.25
C ALA A 13 13.08 -6.05 -12.98
N SER A 14 13.53 -7.20 -13.48
CA SER A 14 12.68 -8.16 -14.19
C SER A 14 11.45 -8.57 -13.38
N GLY A 15 11.61 -8.77 -12.08
CA GLY A 15 10.51 -9.12 -11.19
C GLY A 15 9.49 -8.00 -10.99
N TYR A 16 9.91 -6.72 -10.98
CA TYR A 16 8.98 -5.59 -10.96
C TYR A 16 8.15 -5.55 -12.25
N VAL A 17 8.81 -5.67 -13.40
CA VAL A 17 8.15 -5.67 -14.71
C VAL A 17 7.16 -6.82 -14.83
N ALA A 18 7.56 -8.02 -14.41
CA ALA A 18 6.68 -9.20 -14.40
C ALA A 18 5.48 -9.02 -13.46
N TYR A 19 5.71 -8.48 -12.26
CA TYR A 19 4.66 -8.20 -11.29
C TYR A 19 3.62 -7.23 -11.85
N VAL A 20 4.08 -6.08 -12.37
CA VAL A 20 3.19 -5.05 -12.93
C VAL A 20 2.46 -5.57 -14.17
N ALA A 21 3.10 -6.37 -15.02
CA ALA A 21 2.44 -6.99 -16.17
C ALA A 21 1.31 -7.96 -15.76
N LYS A 22 1.45 -8.64 -14.62
CA LYS A 22 0.48 -9.64 -14.12
C LYS A 22 -0.63 -9.02 -13.27
N HIS A 23 -0.31 -8.03 -12.45
CA HIS A 23 -1.20 -7.49 -11.41
C HIS A 23 -1.58 -6.02 -11.63
N GLY A 24 -1.02 -5.36 -12.64
CA GLY A 24 -1.08 -3.91 -12.76
C GLY A 24 -0.29 -3.21 -11.66
N TYR A 25 -0.55 -1.93 -11.47
CA TYR A 25 0.02 -1.13 -10.39
C TYR A 25 -0.80 -1.30 -9.10
N HIS A 26 -1.07 -2.55 -8.71
CA HIS A 26 -1.91 -2.86 -7.56
C HIS A 26 -1.21 -3.79 -6.59
N PHE A 27 -1.60 -3.70 -5.32
CA PHE A 27 -1.15 -4.64 -4.31
C PHE A 27 -1.92 -5.96 -4.39
N THR A 28 -1.17 -7.06 -4.52
CA THR A 28 -1.66 -8.37 -4.06
C THR A 28 -1.81 -8.37 -2.54
N LYS A 29 -2.62 -9.28 -2.00
CA LYS A 29 -2.76 -9.47 -0.54
C LYS A 29 -1.39 -9.70 0.12
N GLN A 30 -0.55 -10.54 -0.49
CA GLN A 30 0.77 -10.87 0.01
C GLN A 30 1.71 -9.66 -0.02
N LEU A 31 1.73 -8.90 -1.11
CA LEU A 31 2.53 -7.68 -1.19
C LEU A 31 2.08 -6.65 -0.16
N ALA A 32 0.77 -6.45 0.01
CA ALA A 32 0.22 -5.52 1.00
C ALA A 32 0.65 -5.90 2.43
N ILE A 33 0.62 -7.18 2.79
CA ILE A 33 1.09 -7.67 4.09
C ILE A 33 2.59 -7.35 4.25
N LYS A 34 3.42 -7.68 3.26
CA LYS A 34 4.87 -7.44 3.31
C LYS A 34 5.26 -5.96 3.32
N ALA A 35 4.51 -5.12 2.61
CA ALA A 35 4.68 -3.68 2.66
C ALA A 35 4.25 -3.12 4.02
N SER A 36 3.14 -3.63 4.56
CA SER A 36 2.64 -3.22 5.87
C SER A 36 3.62 -3.59 6.98
N GLU A 37 4.20 -4.81 6.98
CA GLU A 37 5.21 -5.29 7.94
C GLU A 37 6.37 -4.29 8.18
N GLN A 38 6.72 -3.48 7.18
CA GLN A 38 7.83 -2.52 7.22
C GLN A 38 7.47 -1.15 7.83
N MET A 39 6.19 -0.87 8.08
CA MET A 39 5.75 0.41 8.63
C MET A 39 6.07 0.50 10.14
N LYS A 40 6.22 1.71 10.68
CA LYS A 40 6.38 1.93 12.11
C LYS A 40 5.27 2.84 12.58
N ASN A 41 4.50 2.39 13.57
CA ASN A 41 3.37 3.17 14.05
C ASN A 41 3.88 4.35 14.89
N VAL A 42 3.35 5.55 14.63
CA VAL A 42 3.77 6.79 15.31
C VAL A 42 3.46 6.79 16.81
N ASP A 43 2.61 5.87 17.27
CA ASP A 43 2.28 5.62 18.67
C ASP A 43 3.17 4.56 19.33
N GLY A 44 4.06 3.91 18.57
CA GLY A 44 4.96 2.87 19.04
C GLY A 44 4.36 1.46 19.10
N THR A 45 3.11 1.27 18.68
CA THR A 45 2.48 -0.06 18.62
C THR A 45 2.96 -0.87 17.41
N SER A 46 2.55 -2.14 17.35
CA SER A 46 2.75 -3.03 16.21
C SER A 46 1.43 -3.45 15.56
N HIS A 47 0.36 -2.69 15.76
CA HIS A 47 -0.95 -2.98 15.17
C HIS A 47 -0.87 -2.95 13.64
N ARG A 48 -1.54 -3.92 13.01
CA ARG A 48 -1.81 -3.98 11.57
C ARG A 48 -3.11 -4.72 11.35
N TRP A 49 -3.93 -4.23 10.44
CA TRP A 49 -5.04 -5.02 9.93
C TRP A 49 -4.55 -6.18 9.07
N THR A 50 -5.37 -7.21 9.07
CA THR A 50 -5.35 -8.34 8.16
C THR A 50 -6.31 -8.09 6.99
N VAL A 51 -6.16 -8.90 5.93
CA VAL A 51 -7.09 -8.87 4.78
C VAL A 51 -8.53 -9.12 5.21
N ASP A 52 -8.75 -10.00 6.17
CA ASP A 52 -10.10 -10.40 6.59
C ASP A 52 -10.76 -9.33 7.47
N GLU A 53 -9.98 -8.65 8.31
CA GLU A 53 -10.47 -7.48 9.06
C GLU A 53 -10.85 -6.34 8.12
N ILE A 54 -10.03 -6.04 7.10
CA ILE A 54 -10.37 -5.04 6.09
C ILE A 54 -11.62 -5.44 5.32
N ARG A 55 -11.71 -6.69 4.86
CA ARG A 55 -12.90 -7.20 4.16
C ARG A 55 -14.18 -7.00 4.97
N LEU A 56 -14.11 -7.28 6.27
CA LEU A 56 -15.24 -7.10 7.18
C LEU A 56 -15.54 -5.60 7.39
N ALA A 57 -14.51 -4.78 7.60
CA ALA A 57 -14.64 -3.34 7.82
C ALA A 57 -15.21 -2.58 6.61
N THR A 58 -14.98 -3.09 5.39
CA THR A 58 -15.57 -2.53 4.17
C THR A 58 -16.93 -3.15 3.83
N ASN A 59 -17.56 -3.95 4.71
CA ASN A 59 -18.83 -4.65 4.45
C ASN A 59 -18.86 -5.51 3.17
N ASN A 60 -17.72 -6.01 2.71
CA ASN A 60 -17.55 -6.59 1.37
C ASN A 60 -17.97 -5.67 0.20
N GLU A 61 -18.12 -4.36 0.43
CA GLU A 61 -18.44 -3.41 -0.62
C GLU A 61 -17.34 -3.40 -1.68
N ILE A 62 -17.78 -3.20 -2.92
CA ILE A 62 -16.89 -3.04 -4.07
C ILE A 62 -16.18 -1.71 -3.88
N ILE A 63 -14.93 -1.81 -3.45
CA ILE A 63 -13.99 -0.70 -3.51
C ILE A 63 -13.90 -0.28 -4.99
N SER A 64 -13.97 1.04 -5.24
CA SER A 64 -14.03 1.72 -6.56
C SER A 64 -13.43 0.96 -7.76
N LYS A 65 -13.94 1.22 -8.98
CA LYS A 65 -13.45 0.59 -10.22
C LYS A 65 -11.92 0.62 -10.32
N GLY A 66 -11.30 -0.55 -10.15
CA GLY A 66 -9.86 -0.77 -10.28
C GLY A 66 -9.13 -1.01 -8.96
N THR A 67 -9.69 -0.64 -7.81
CA THR A 67 -8.99 -0.81 -6.52
C THR A 67 -9.09 -2.24 -6.01
N THR A 68 -7.97 -2.79 -5.53
CA THR A 68 -7.91 -4.11 -4.92
C THR A 68 -8.05 -4.04 -3.39
N LEU A 69 -8.43 -5.16 -2.77
CA LEU A 69 -8.35 -5.29 -1.31
C LEU A 69 -6.93 -5.13 -0.77
N GLY A 70 -5.90 -5.45 -1.57
CA GLY A 70 -4.51 -5.20 -1.17
C GLY A 70 -4.21 -3.72 -1.08
N ASP A 71 -4.74 -2.91 -1.99
CA ASP A 71 -4.57 -1.46 -1.98
C ASP A 71 -5.21 -0.85 -0.73
N ILE A 72 -6.44 -1.25 -0.40
CA ILE A 72 -7.11 -0.79 0.83
C ILE A 72 -6.38 -1.26 2.07
N LEU A 73 -5.92 -2.52 2.11
CA LEU A 73 -5.14 -3.02 3.23
C LEU A 73 -3.87 -2.20 3.46
N TYR A 74 -3.11 -1.93 2.40
CA TYR A 74 -1.91 -1.11 2.49
C TYR A 74 -2.23 0.32 2.97
N LEU A 75 -3.22 0.97 2.35
CA LEU A 75 -3.61 2.35 2.69
C LEU A 75 -4.13 2.47 4.12
N ALA A 76 -4.94 1.52 4.58
CA ALA A 76 -5.43 1.51 5.95
C ALA A 76 -4.24 1.40 6.93
N ASN A 77 -3.39 0.39 6.76
CA ASN A 77 -2.20 0.19 7.59
C ASN A 77 -1.26 1.40 7.57
N MET A 78 -1.07 2.04 6.42
CA MET A 78 -0.32 3.29 6.30
C MET A 78 -0.98 4.41 7.11
N ALA A 79 -2.30 4.55 7.02
CA ALA A 79 -3.03 5.58 7.74
C ALA A 79 -2.93 5.40 9.26
N TYR A 80 -3.00 4.16 9.75
CA TYR A 80 -2.74 3.88 11.16
C TYR A 80 -1.32 4.22 11.53
N ALA A 81 -0.35 3.71 10.76
CA ALA A 81 1.05 3.85 11.08
C ALA A 81 1.47 5.33 11.13
N ASP A 82 1.02 6.14 10.18
CA ASP A 82 1.49 7.52 10.01
C ASP A 82 0.63 8.55 10.76
N PHE A 83 -0.69 8.32 10.90
CA PHE A 83 -1.63 9.33 11.36
C PHE A 83 -2.37 9.00 12.65
N TYR A 84 -2.60 7.73 12.99
CA TYR A 84 -3.30 7.36 14.22
C TYR A 84 -2.35 7.29 15.44
N PRO A 85 -2.77 7.73 16.64
CA PRO A 85 -3.99 8.45 17.00
C PRO A 85 -3.84 9.99 16.90
N LYS A 86 -2.75 10.48 16.28
CA LYS A 86 -2.36 11.90 16.32
C LYS A 86 -3.31 12.78 15.51
N VAL A 87 -3.57 12.42 14.25
CA VAL A 87 -4.45 13.13 13.31
C VAL A 87 -5.75 12.36 13.15
N ILE A 88 -5.68 11.08 12.81
CA ILE A 88 -6.83 10.18 12.75
C ILE A 88 -7.16 9.72 14.17
N LYS A 89 -8.45 9.74 14.55
CA LYS A 89 -8.88 9.58 15.96
C LYS A 89 -9.40 8.19 16.30
N THR A 90 -9.84 7.42 15.31
CA THR A 90 -10.30 6.05 15.50
C THR A 90 -9.65 5.10 14.50
N GLU A 91 -9.55 3.83 14.85
CA GLU A 91 -9.06 2.79 13.93
C GLU A 91 -9.97 2.67 12.70
N SER A 92 -11.29 2.77 12.89
CA SER A 92 -12.27 2.76 11.79
C SER A 92 -12.03 3.88 10.78
N ASP A 93 -11.67 5.08 11.25
CA ASP A 93 -11.37 6.22 10.38
C ASP A 93 -10.14 5.99 9.48
N CYS A 94 -9.24 5.08 9.85
CA CYS A 94 -8.11 4.69 8.98
C CYS A 94 -8.59 3.87 7.77
N VAL A 95 -9.60 3.02 7.96
CA VAL A 95 -10.25 2.28 6.86
C VAL A 95 -11.04 3.26 5.98
N GLN A 96 -11.75 4.22 6.59
CA GLN A 96 -12.44 5.27 5.84
C GLN A 96 -11.48 6.15 5.04
N TYR A 97 -10.30 6.48 5.62
CA TYR A 97 -9.23 7.15 4.89
C TYR A 97 -8.80 6.35 3.66
N ALA A 98 -8.58 5.04 3.80
CA ALA A 98 -8.18 4.19 2.68
C ALA A 98 -9.22 4.18 1.55
N ILE A 99 -10.51 4.09 1.90
CA ILE A 99 -11.62 4.17 0.94
C ILE A 99 -11.65 5.53 0.25
N ALA A 100 -11.48 6.62 1.01
CA ALA A 100 -11.48 7.98 0.47
C ALA A 100 -10.34 8.19 -0.53
N VAL A 101 -9.12 7.74 -0.22
CA VAL A 101 -7.97 7.79 -1.14
C VAL A 101 -8.20 6.94 -2.39
N ALA A 102 -8.74 5.72 -2.23
CA ALA A 102 -9.04 4.84 -3.36
C ALA A 102 -10.19 5.32 -4.25
N SER A 103 -11.06 6.18 -3.72
CA SER A 103 -12.22 6.73 -4.43
C SER A 103 -12.01 8.18 -4.84
N ASP A 104 -10.79 8.70 -4.71
CA ASP A 104 -10.43 10.06 -5.07
C ASP A 104 -10.67 10.28 -6.58
N PRO A 105 -11.56 11.21 -6.97
CA PRO A 105 -11.81 11.54 -8.38
C PRO A 105 -10.58 12.06 -9.12
N ASP A 106 -9.63 12.67 -8.41
CA ASP A 106 -8.35 13.15 -8.96
C ASP A 106 -7.26 12.06 -8.94
N GLY A 107 -7.56 10.91 -8.32
CA GLY A 107 -6.69 9.76 -8.26
C GLY A 107 -6.48 9.09 -9.62
N TYR A 108 -5.33 8.44 -9.78
CA TYR A 108 -5.01 7.63 -10.95
C TYR A 108 -4.85 6.15 -10.57
N GLU A 109 -4.99 5.28 -11.56
CA GLU A 109 -4.84 3.83 -11.38
C GLU A 109 -3.47 3.49 -10.76
N GLY A 110 -3.50 2.76 -9.65
CA GLY A 110 -2.31 2.35 -8.93
C GLY A 110 -1.63 3.41 -8.07
N MET A 111 -2.31 4.53 -7.77
CA MET A 111 -1.78 5.58 -6.89
C MET A 111 -1.17 5.06 -5.57
N ALA A 112 -1.84 4.12 -4.89
CA ALA A 112 -1.31 3.53 -3.65
C ALA A 112 0.01 2.77 -3.87
N PHE A 113 0.10 1.98 -4.94
CA PHE A 113 1.30 1.24 -5.30
C PHE A 113 2.44 2.16 -5.74
N CYS A 114 2.13 3.20 -6.53
CA CYS A 114 3.07 4.23 -6.94
C CYS A 114 3.62 5.00 -5.74
N ARG A 115 2.77 5.31 -4.75
CA ARG A 115 3.21 5.93 -3.49
C ARG A 115 4.21 5.04 -2.75
N TRP A 116 3.90 3.76 -2.58
CA TRP A 116 4.80 2.82 -1.91
C TRP A 116 6.12 2.62 -2.65
N THR A 117 6.08 2.44 -3.97
CA THR A 117 7.31 2.28 -4.78
C THR A 117 8.17 3.54 -4.75
N ALA A 118 7.58 4.73 -4.67
CA ALA A 118 8.31 5.97 -4.43
C ALA A 118 9.03 5.98 -3.07
N ASP A 119 8.40 5.46 -2.01
CA ASP A 119 9.05 5.33 -0.70
C ASP A 119 10.19 4.29 -0.73
N ILE A 120 10.04 3.19 -1.48
CA ILE A 120 11.10 2.19 -1.67
C ILE A 120 12.31 2.81 -2.39
N ILE A 121 12.07 3.57 -3.46
CA ILE A 121 13.10 4.34 -4.18
C ILE A 121 13.77 5.34 -3.22
N GLY A 122 12.97 6.07 -2.45
CA GLY A 122 13.44 7.05 -1.47
C GLY A 122 14.33 6.44 -0.40
N LYS A 123 14.00 5.23 0.07
CA LYS A 123 14.76 4.47 1.07
C LYS A 123 15.94 3.70 0.48
N GLY A 124 16.01 3.58 -0.86
CA GLY A 124 17.04 2.79 -1.54
C GLY A 124 16.96 1.29 -1.23
N VAL A 125 15.75 0.78 -0.95
CA VAL A 125 15.52 -0.63 -0.60
C VAL A 125 15.31 -1.45 -1.87
N THR A 126 15.93 -2.63 -1.93
CA THR A 126 15.68 -3.60 -3.01
C THR A 126 14.57 -4.56 -2.59
N ILE A 127 13.67 -4.88 -3.52
CA ILE A 127 12.58 -5.82 -3.31
C ILE A 127 12.90 -7.14 -4.02
N ASP A 128 12.72 -8.24 -3.32
CA ASP A 128 12.75 -9.60 -3.87
C ASP A 128 11.37 -9.96 -4.41
N TRP A 129 11.11 -9.60 -5.66
CA TRP A 129 9.81 -9.74 -6.32
C TRP A 129 9.35 -11.19 -6.51
N GLU A 130 10.29 -12.14 -6.61
CA GLU A 130 9.97 -13.57 -6.78
C GLU A 130 9.25 -14.15 -5.55
N LYS A 131 9.46 -13.55 -4.38
CA LYS A 131 8.78 -13.93 -3.12
C LYS A 131 7.43 -13.24 -2.93
N LEU A 132 7.01 -12.41 -3.88
CA LEU A 132 5.84 -11.54 -3.79
C LEU A 132 4.81 -11.78 -4.92
N GLU A 133 5.07 -12.76 -5.80
CA GLU A 133 4.17 -13.20 -6.89
C GLU A 133 2.82 -13.81 -6.45
#